data_AF-A0A833RU67-F1
#
_entry.id   AF-A0A833RU67-F1
#
_cell.length_a   1.000
_cell.length_b   1.000
_cell.length_c   1.000
_cell.angle_alpha   90.00
_cell.angle_beta   90.00
_cell.angle_gamma   90.00
#
_symmetry.space_group_name_H-M   'P 1'
#
loop_
_entity.id
_entity.type
_entity.pdbx_description
1 polymer ?
#
loop_
_entity_poly.entity_id
_entity_poly.type
_entity_poly.pdbx_seq_one_letter_code
_entity_poly.pdbx_strand_id
1 'polypeptide(L)'
;MKRICKETHHWMPDENTGKWIHSSQSVNLGSYWEAVKAVYAKGVIYWRCGEYLLWYDTKRDLAGSVMLPAIEGTIDVGVYASEIMFCRAWDGGIEVWRLTGGSRWDRLHATSWDGMLDAFDLCHSQSEMFFSRHNIIPVEFDGQFVYIVVRLRNRYSTPRLFRWETETGRTEDKGPINLRQTWYHTKVFKYANSMARVPQILNGTF
;
A
#
# COMPACT_ATOMS: atom_id res chain seq x y z
N MET A 1 21.87 24.52 -6.11
CA MET A 1 21.46 23.15 -5.72
C MET A 1 20.95 22.45 -6.99
N LYS A 2 21.71 21.52 -7.57
CA LYS A 2 21.33 20.85 -8.84
C LYS A 2 20.15 19.90 -8.58
N ARG A 3 18.98 20.18 -9.16
CA ARG A 3 17.88 19.21 -9.22
C ARG A 3 18.35 18.04 -10.07
N ILE A 4 18.56 16.88 -9.44
CA ILE A 4 18.86 15.65 -10.15
C ILE A 4 17.51 15.11 -10.65
N CYS A 5 17.14 15.43 -11.88
CA CYS A 5 16.09 14.70 -12.59
C CYS A 5 16.64 13.30 -12.87
N LYS A 6 16.16 12.28 -12.16
CA LYS A 6 16.38 10.89 -12.57
C LYS A 6 15.14 10.43 -13.31
N GLU A 7 15.31 10.10 -14.59
CA GLU A 7 14.32 9.39 -15.38
C GLU A 7 14.21 7.96 -14.83
N THR A 8 13.06 7.59 -14.26
CA THR A 8 12.78 6.20 -13.95
C THR A 8 12.46 5.45 -15.24
N HIS A 9 13.29 4.45 -15.54
CA HIS A 9 13.11 3.50 -16.62
C HIS A 9 12.49 2.23 -16.02
N HIS A 10 11.40 1.72 -16.62
CA HIS A 10 10.57 0.67 -16.03
C HIS A 10 10.80 -0.65 -16.77
N TRP A 11 11.26 -1.68 -16.07
CA TRP A 11 11.47 -3.03 -16.60
C TRP A 11 10.47 -4.00 -15.97
N MET A 12 9.68 -4.70 -16.79
CA MET A 12 8.56 -5.53 -16.30
C MET A 12 8.37 -6.76 -17.19
N PRO A 13 8.16 -7.98 -16.67
CA PRO A 13 7.86 -9.11 -17.52
C PRO A 13 6.45 -9.00 -18.12
N ASP A 14 6.36 -9.21 -19.42
CA ASP A 14 5.15 -9.38 -20.21
C ASP A 14 4.36 -10.60 -19.73
N GLU A 15 3.08 -10.43 -19.40
CA GLU A 15 2.23 -11.54 -18.95
C GLU A 15 1.96 -12.59 -20.04
N ASN A 16 1.99 -12.19 -21.31
CA ASN A 16 1.75 -13.07 -22.46
C ASN A 16 3.05 -13.71 -22.97
N THR A 17 4.16 -12.98 -22.94
CA THR A 17 5.43 -13.44 -23.54
C THR A 17 6.48 -13.86 -22.52
N GLY A 18 6.32 -13.53 -21.24
CA GLY A 18 7.30 -13.78 -20.18
C GLY A 18 8.60 -13.01 -20.34
N LYS A 19 8.68 -12.05 -21.28
CA LYS A 19 9.87 -11.26 -21.58
C LYS A 19 9.85 -9.94 -20.84
N TRP A 20 11.01 -9.41 -20.47
CA TRP A 20 11.10 -8.06 -19.94
C TRP A 20 10.72 -7.02 -21.01
N ILE A 21 9.68 -6.25 -20.72
CA ILE A 21 9.23 -5.05 -21.43
C ILE A 21 9.86 -3.85 -20.74
N HIS A 22 10.37 -2.94 -21.56
CA HIS A 22 10.87 -1.64 -21.14
C HIS A 22 9.88 -0.56 -21.58
N SER A 23 9.46 0.33 -20.67
CA SER A 23 8.63 1.47 -21.06
C SER A 23 9.43 2.48 -21.87
N SER A 24 8.85 3.02 -22.95
CA SER A 24 9.46 4.16 -23.66
C SER A 24 9.28 5.49 -22.93
N GLN A 25 8.51 5.51 -21.84
CA GLN A 25 8.09 6.69 -21.11
C GLN A 25 8.94 6.96 -19.87
N SER A 26 9.15 8.23 -19.56
CA SER A 26 9.76 8.69 -18.32
C SER A 26 8.79 9.60 -17.55
N VAL A 27 8.78 9.45 -16.22
CA VAL A 27 8.01 10.32 -15.32
C VAL A 27 8.99 11.10 -14.45
N ASN A 28 8.90 12.43 -14.48
CA ASN A 28 9.78 13.30 -13.73
C ASN A 28 9.13 13.72 -12.40
N LEU A 29 9.74 13.33 -11.28
CA LEU A 29 9.22 13.58 -9.93
C LEU A 29 10.03 14.61 -9.15
N GLY A 30 11.06 15.20 -9.77
CA GLY A 30 11.90 16.27 -9.19
C GLY A 30 12.73 15.89 -7.95
N SER A 31 12.56 14.69 -7.39
CA SER A 31 13.23 14.20 -6.18
C SER A 31 13.25 12.66 -6.16
N TYR A 32 14.26 12.07 -5.51
CA TYR A 32 14.43 10.62 -5.42
C TYR A 32 13.60 10.06 -4.26
N TRP A 33 12.82 9.01 -4.55
CA TRP A 33 12.06 8.27 -3.56
C TRP A 33 12.16 6.76 -3.84
N GLU A 34 12.27 5.98 -2.78
CA GLU A 34 12.29 4.52 -2.86
C GLU A 34 10.88 3.99 -3.17
N ALA A 35 10.76 3.18 -4.22
CA ALA A 35 9.52 2.48 -4.53
C ALA A 35 9.36 1.29 -3.59
N VAL A 36 8.28 1.27 -2.81
CA VAL A 36 8.12 0.30 -1.69
C VAL A 36 7.39 -0.97 -2.13
N LYS A 37 6.31 -0.81 -2.91
CA LYS A 37 5.39 -1.88 -3.31
C LYS A 37 4.74 -1.51 -4.65
N ALA A 38 4.74 -2.45 -5.59
CA ALA A 38 4.00 -2.34 -6.83
C ALA A 38 2.73 -3.22 -6.78
N VAL A 39 1.66 -2.74 -7.39
CA VAL A 39 0.38 -3.44 -7.52
C VAL A 39 -0.10 -3.37 -8.96
N TYR A 40 -0.87 -4.37 -9.39
CA TYR A 40 -1.38 -4.45 -10.76
C TYR A 40 -2.91 -4.47 -10.76
N ALA A 41 -3.52 -3.62 -11.58
CA ALA A 41 -4.95 -3.59 -11.77
C ALA A 41 -5.29 -3.17 -13.21
N LYS A 42 -6.15 -3.95 -13.87
CA LYS A 42 -6.73 -3.65 -15.20
C LYS A 42 -5.67 -3.33 -16.28
N GLY A 43 -4.54 -4.03 -16.30
CA GLY A 43 -3.47 -3.78 -17.29
C GLY A 43 -2.53 -2.63 -16.94
N VAL A 44 -2.70 -2.04 -15.76
CA VAL A 44 -1.87 -0.92 -15.29
C VAL A 44 -1.15 -1.34 -14.02
N ILE A 45 0.16 -1.08 -13.98
CA ILE A 45 0.99 -1.32 -12.81
C ILE A 45 1.15 0.01 -12.08
N TYR A 46 0.98 0.00 -10.76
CA TYR A 46 1.05 1.16 -9.90
C TYR A 46 2.08 0.94 -8.81
N TRP A 47 2.81 1.97 -8.41
CA TRP A 47 3.67 1.89 -7.23
C TRP A 47 3.81 3.26 -6.57
N ARG A 48 3.86 3.24 -5.25
CA ARG A 48 4.04 4.47 -4.48
C ARG A 48 5.46 4.99 -4.65
N CYS A 49 5.58 6.29 -4.90
CA CYS A 49 6.83 7.03 -4.99
C CYS A 49 6.66 8.38 -4.27
N GLY A 50 7.05 8.43 -2.98
CA GLY A 50 6.86 9.62 -2.15
C GLY A 50 5.38 9.97 -1.97
N GLU A 51 5.02 11.17 -2.44
CA GLU A 51 3.67 11.75 -2.43
C GLU A 51 2.81 11.34 -3.64
N TYR A 52 3.41 10.61 -4.58
CA TYR A 52 2.78 10.21 -5.83
C TYR A 52 2.53 8.70 -5.85
N LEU A 53 1.45 8.32 -6.51
CA LEU A 53 1.28 6.99 -7.05
C LEU A 53 1.66 7.05 -8.53
N LEU A 54 2.76 6.40 -8.90
CA LEU A 54 3.12 6.23 -10.30
C LEU A 54 2.30 5.12 -10.89
N TRP A 55 2.04 5.23 -12.18
CA TRP A 55 1.33 4.21 -12.93
C TRP A 55 1.90 4.05 -14.33
N TYR A 56 1.82 2.83 -14.85
CA TYR A 56 2.23 2.46 -16.20
C TYR A 56 1.22 1.50 -16.82
N ASP A 57 0.60 1.91 -17.92
CA ASP A 57 -0.28 1.09 -18.75
C ASP A 57 0.58 0.29 -19.73
N THR A 58 0.66 -1.02 -19.50
CA THR A 58 1.54 -1.92 -20.25
C THR A 58 1.09 -2.12 -21.69
N LYS A 59 -0.20 -1.91 -21.99
CA LYS A 59 -0.76 -2.12 -23.34
C LYS A 59 -0.63 -0.88 -24.21
N ARG A 60 -0.75 0.29 -23.60
CA ARG A 60 -0.69 1.58 -24.31
C ARG A 60 0.70 2.20 -24.31
N ASP A 61 1.63 1.65 -23.53
CA ASP A 61 2.95 2.23 -23.24
C ASP A 61 2.81 3.71 -22.80
N LEU A 62 1.93 3.92 -21.82
CA LEU A 62 1.68 5.23 -21.22
C LEU A 62 2.03 5.18 -19.75
N ALA A 63 2.76 6.18 -19.28
CA ALA A 63 3.10 6.34 -17.88
C ALA A 63 2.62 7.68 -17.36
N GLY A 64 2.36 7.75 -16.05
CA GLY A 64 2.02 8.98 -15.39
C GLY A 64 2.12 8.87 -13.87
N SER A 65 1.62 9.90 -13.22
CA SER A 65 1.53 9.95 -11.77
C SER A 65 0.19 10.56 -11.35
N VAL A 66 -0.26 10.20 -10.16
CA VAL A 66 -1.37 10.84 -9.47
C VAL A 66 -0.93 11.16 -8.05
N MET A 67 -1.26 12.34 -7.56
CA MET A 67 -0.96 12.73 -6.18
C MET A 67 -1.79 11.89 -5.20
N LEU A 68 -1.18 11.40 -4.14
CA LEU A 68 -1.88 10.67 -3.08
C LEU A 68 -2.80 11.61 -2.28
N PRO A 69 -3.89 11.11 -1.69
CA PRO A 69 -4.81 11.94 -0.88
C PRO A 69 -4.11 12.62 0.30
N ALA A 70 -3.13 11.93 0.90
CA ALA A 70 -2.30 12.44 1.97
C ALA A 70 -1.03 11.60 2.13
N ILE A 71 -0.03 12.15 2.82
CA ILE A 71 1.31 11.55 2.92
C ILE A 71 1.78 11.30 4.35
N GLU A 72 1.09 11.88 5.34
CA GLU A 72 1.42 11.69 6.75
C GLU A 72 0.88 10.36 7.26
N GLY A 73 1.59 9.77 8.22
CA GLY A 73 1.24 8.48 8.80
C GLY A 73 1.77 7.29 8.00
N THR A 74 1.21 6.12 8.23
CA THR A 74 1.55 4.89 7.52
C THR A 74 0.50 4.61 6.45
N ILE A 75 0.99 4.13 5.30
CA ILE A 75 0.20 4.04 4.07
C ILE A 75 0.43 2.67 3.45
N ASP A 76 -0.64 2.06 2.96
CA ASP A 76 -0.59 0.94 2.04
C ASP A 76 -1.39 1.25 0.77
N VAL A 77 -0.90 0.72 -0.35
CA VAL A 77 -1.60 0.72 -1.63
C VAL A 77 -1.89 -0.74 -2.00
N GLY A 78 -3.14 -1.02 -2.28
CA GLY A 78 -3.66 -2.36 -2.57
C GLY A 78 -4.59 -2.35 -3.78
N VAL A 79 -5.17 -3.52 -4.06
CA VAL A 79 -6.12 -3.70 -5.15
C VAL A 79 -7.33 -4.46 -4.61
N TYR A 80 -8.51 -3.93 -4.84
CA TYR A 80 -9.77 -4.61 -4.55
C TYR A 80 -10.71 -4.49 -5.75
N ALA A 81 -11.33 -5.59 -6.17
CA ALA A 81 -12.21 -5.61 -7.34
C ALA A 81 -11.61 -4.94 -8.60
N SER A 82 -10.30 -5.11 -8.80
CA SER A 82 -9.53 -4.46 -9.87
C SER A 82 -9.50 -2.93 -9.82
N GLU A 83 -9.82 -2.33 -8.68
CA GLU A 83 -9.68 -0.91 -8.38
C GLU A 83 -8.49 -0.70 -7.44
N ILE A 84 -7.82 0.45 -7.59
CA ILE A 84 -6.70 0.79 -6.71
C ILE A 84 -7.24 1.37 -5.41
N MET A 85 -6.78 0.78 -4.32
CA MET A 85 -7.13 1.16 -2.96
C MET A 85 -5.93 1.82 -2.30
N PHE A 86 -6.18 2.90 -1.58
CA PHE A 86 -5.21 3.58 -0.74
C PHE A 86 -5.73 3.57 0.70
N CYS A 87 -4.97 2.96 1.60
CA CYS A 87 -5.29 2.90 3.02
C CYS A 87 -4.25 3.72 3.78
N ARG A 88 -4.71 4.56 4.71
CA ARG A 88 -3.85 5.42 5.52
C ARG A 88 -4.23 5.31 6.99
N ALA A 89 -3.26 5.04 7.85
CA ALA A 89 -3.39 5.23 9.29
C ALA A 89 -2.53 6.42 9.74
N TRP A 90 -3.11 7.33 10.50
CA TRP A 90 -2.47 8.56 10.97
C TRP A 90 -2.98 8.89 12.37
N ASP A 91 -2.48 9.94 13.02
CA ASP A 91 -2.79 10.27 14.41
C ASP A 91 -4.30 10.39 14.71
N GLY A 92 -5.12 10.79 13.73
CA GLY A 92 -6.57 10.93 13.90
C GLY A 92 -7.39 9.68 13.57
N GLY A 93 -6.82 8.64 12.97
CA GLY A 93 -7.56 7.43 12.64
C GLY A 93 -7.08 6.69 11.40
N ILE A 94 -8.00 5.95 10.78
CA ILE A 94 -7.77 5.21 9.54
C ILE A 94 -8.77 5.61 8.45
N GLU A 95 -8.28 5.70 7.23
CA GLU A 95 -9.08 6.05 6.05
C GLU A 95 -8.79 5.09 4.88
N VAL A 96 -9.83 4.85 4.08
CA VAL A 96 -9.78 4.06 2.85
C VAL A 96 -10.26 4.90 1.69
N TRP A 97 -9.46 4.94 0.64
CA TRP A 97 -9.70 5.71 -0.57
C TRP A 97 -9.63 4.81 -1.79
N ARG A 98 -10.38 5.17 -2.83
CA ARG A 98 -10.39 4.51 -4.13
C ARG A 98 -9.94 5.46 -5.22
N LEU A 99 -9.06 5.00 -6.12
CA LEU A 99 -8.73 5.72 -7.33
C LEU A 99 -9.84 5.55 -8.37
N THR A 100 -10.47 6.66 -8.78
CA THR A 100 -11.50 6.73 -9.82
C THR A 100 -11.03 7.57 -11.00
N GLY A 101 -11.45 7.19 -12.20
CA GLY A 101 -11.10 7.90 -13.44
C GLY A 101 -9.59 8.03 -13.71
N GLY A 102 -8.76 7.17 -13.10
CA GLY A 102 -7.30 7.15 -13.26
C GLY A 102 -6.54 8.32 -12.63
N SER A 103 -7.22 9.28 -12.00
CA SER A 103 -6.59 10.51 -11.49
C SER A 103 -7.27 11.14 -10.27
N ARG A 104 -8.45 10.66 -9.88
CA ARG A 104 -9.21 11.20 -8.75
C ARG A 104 -9.25 10.19 -7.61
N TRP A 105 -9.22 10.66 -6.38
CA TRP A 105 -9.43 9.83 -5.21
C TRP A 105 -10.78 10.11 -4.57
N ASP A 106 -11.56 9.06 -4.31
CA ASP A 106 -12.80 9.14 -3.55
C ASP A 106 -12.61 8.42 -2.21
N ARG A 107 -12.90 9.12 -1.11
CA ARG A 107 -12.86 8.51 0.23
C ARG A 107 -14.07 7.61 0.41
N LEU A 108 -13.84 6.34 0.71
CA LEU A 108 -14.90 5.36 0.93
C LEU A 108 -15.27 5.25 2.41
N HIS A 109 -14.24 5.10 3.26
CA HIS A 109 -14.43 4.85 4.68
C HIS A 109 -13.43 5.65 5.49
N ALA A 110 -13.84 6.06 6.68
CA ALA A 110 -12.99 6.72 7.66
C ALA A 110 -13.53 6.44 9.06
N THR A 111 -12.61 6.30 10.02
CA THR A 111 -12.96 6.22 11.44
C THR A 111 -11.81 6.73 12.28
N SER A 112 -12.12 7.20 13.48
CA SER A 112 -11.11 7.65 14.45
C SER A 112 -10.62 6.48 15.31
N TRP A 113 -9.48 6.68 15.99
CA TRP A 113 -9.00 5.69 16.94
C TRP A 113 -9.95 5.50 18.11
N ASP A 114 -10.67 6.54 18.53
CA ASP A 114 -11.65 6.46 19.62
C ASP A 114 -12.71 5.38 19.35
N GLY A 115 -13.15 5.23 18.10
CA GLY A 115 -14.07 4.16 17.70
C GLY A 115 -13.48 2.74 17.71
N MET A 116 -12.18 2.61 17.99
CA MET A 116 -11.43 1.34 17.95
C MET A 116 -10.78 0.98 19.29
N LEU A 117 -10.75 1.90 20.27
CA LEU A 117 -9.99 1.73 21.51
C LEU A 117 -10.41 0.49 22.31
N ASP A 118 -11.71 0.20 22.35
CA ASP A 118 -12.24 -0.97 23.06
C ASP A 118 -11.64 -2.28 22.52
N ALA A 119 -11.42 -2.35 21.19
CA ALA A 119 -10.82 -3.52 20.57
C ALA A 119 -9.30 -3.60 20.82
N PHE A 120 -8.65 -2.45 21.01
CA PHE A 120 -7.22 -2.39 21.33
C PHE A 120 -6.91 -2.67 22.81
N ASP A 121 -7.94 -2.86 23.64
CA ASP A 121 -7.83 -2.95 25.10
C ASP A 121 -7.12 -1.71 25.70
N LEU A 122 -7.45 -0.53 25.14
CA LEU A 122 -6.89 0.76 25.55
C LEU A 122 -7.97 1.59 26.24
N CYS A 123 -7.61 2.24 27.35
CA CYS A 123 -8.52 3.22 27.95
C CYS A 123 -8.58 4.51 27.12
N HIS A 124 -9.73 5.19 27.16
CA HIS A 124 -9.99 6.44 26.43
C HIS A 124 -8.94 7.53 26.70
N SER A 125 -8.37 7.58 27.91
CA SER A 125 -7.31 8.53 28.28
C SER A 125 -5.94 8.23 27.66
N GLN A 126 -5.78 7.12 26.94
CA GLN A 126 -4.54 6.73 26.27
C GLN A 126 -4.58 6.95 24.74
N SER A 127 -5.71 7.43 24.18
CA SER A 127 -5.88 7.62 22.74
C SER A 127 -4.92 8.66 22.16
N GLU A 128 -4.73 9.79 22.85
CA GLU A 128 -3.79 10.85 22.43
C GLU A 128 -2.33 10.35 22.33
N MET A 129 -1.97 9.32 23.09
CA MET A 129 -0.64 8.71 23.04
C MET A 129 -0.59 7.44 22.19
N PHE A 130 -1.70 7.01 21.61
CA PHE A 130 -1.77 5.73 20.93
C PHE A 130 -0.80 5.70 19.75
N PHE A 131 -0.85 6.70 18.86
CA PHE A 131 0.04 6.78 17.71
C PHE A 131 1.50 7.11 18.08
N SER A 132 1.74 7.81 19.19
CA SER A 132 3.10 8.10 19.65
C SER A 132 3.80 6.86 20.21
N ARG A 133 3.04 5.91 20.76
CA ARG A 133 3.54 4.66 21.35
C ARG A 133 3.47 3.46 20.43
N HIS A 134 2.70 3.52 19.34
CA HIS A 134 2.49 2.38 18.45
C HIS A 134 2.90 2.68 17.00
N ASN A 135 3.47 1.67 16.36
CA ASN A 135 3.53 1.57 14.91
C ASN A 135 2.26 0.89 14.47
N ILE A 136 1.40 1.66 13.81
CA ILE A 136 0.15 1.21 13.21
C ILE A 136 0.42 1.14 11.72
N ILE A 137 0.05 0.05 11.06
CA ILE A 137 0.31 -0.17 9.64
C ILE A 137 -0.98 -0.73 9.03
N PRO A 138 -1.68 0.01 8.15
CA PRO A 138 -2.72 -0.60 7.33
C PRO A 138 -2.05 -1.60 6.38
N VAL A 139 -2.65 -2.76 6.18
CA VAL A 139 -2.06 -3.84 5.37
C VAL A 139 -2.85 -4.11 4.11
N GLU A 140 -4.18 -4.11 4.22
CA GLU A 140 -5.07 -4.48 3.13
C GLU A 140 -6.50 -4.01 3.40
N PHE A 141 -7.22 -3.71 2.32
CA PHE A 141 -8.67 -3.56 2.31
C PHE A 141 -9.27 -4.59 1.35
N ASP A 142 -10.16 -5.46 1.84
CA ASP A 142 -10.77 -6.55 1.08
C ASP A 142 -12.22 -6.26 0.62
N GLY A 143 -12.64 -4.99 0.71
CA GLY A 143 -14.00 -4.54 0.36
C GLY A 143 -14.91 -4.35 1.58
N GLN A 144 -14.71 -5.14 2.62
CA GLN A 144 -15.51 -5.06 3.86
C GLN A 144 -14.63 -4.78 5.07
N PHE A 145 -13.40 -5.27 5.06
CA PHE A 145 -12.49 -5.19 6.18
C PHE A 145 -11.21 -4.47 5.82
N VAL A 146 -10.72 -3.67 6.77
CA VAL A 146 -9.35 -3.17 6.77
C VAL A 146 -8.55 -3.95 7.80
N TYR A 147 -7.42 -4.50 7.37
CA TYR A 147 -6.48 -5.19 8.24
C TYR A 147 -5.42 -4.21 8.72
N ILE A 148 -5.22 -4.15 10.04
CA ILE A 148 -4.38 -3.18 10.71
C ILE A 148 -3.39 -3.93 11.59
N VAL A 149 -2.11 -3.76 11.34
CA VAL A 149 -1.07 -4.27 12.24
C VAL A 149 -0.69 -3.19 13.24
N VAL A 150 -0.74 -3.51 14.52
CA VAL A 150 -0.35 -2.62 15.61
C VAL A 150 0.81 -3.24 16.38
N ARG A 151 1.85 -2.46 16.64
CA ARG A 151 3.04 -2.87 17.39
C ARG A 151 3.49 -1.73 18.30
N LEU A 152 3.95 -2.02 19.52
CA LEU A 152 4.57 -0.99 20.36
C LEU A 152 5.90 -0.51 19.74
N ARG A 153 6.09 0.80 19.70
CA ARG A 153 7.36 1.45 19.35
C ARG A 153 8.41 1.11 20.41
N ASN A 154 9.64 0.91 19.97
CA ASN A 154 10.81 0.77 20.83
C ASN A 154 10.77 -0.40 21.84
N ARG A 155 9.90 -1.39 21.63
CA ARG A 155 9.89 -2.66 22.39
C ARG A 155 9.93 -3.85 21.44
N TYR A 156 10.52 -4.95 21.90
CA TYR A 156 10.36 -6.28 21.30
C TYR A 156 8.96 -6.83 21.64
N SER A 157 7.90 -6.15 21.21
CA SER A 157 6.53 -6.64 21.31
C SER A 157 6.17 -7.43 20.06
N THR A 158 5.47 -8.55 20.23
CA THR A 158 4.84 -9.25 19.11
C THR A 158 3.77 -8.35 18.50
N PRO A 159 3.84 -8.03 17.19
CA PRO A 159 2.80 -7.30 16.47
C PRO A 159 1.46 -8.02 16.61
N ARG A 160 0.36 -7.27 16.67
CA ARG A 160 -1.00 -7.83 16.68
C ARG A 160 -1.73 -7.40 15.42
N LEU A 161 -2.58 -8.29 14.92
CA LEU A 161 -3.43 -8.02 13.77
C LEU A 161 -4.83 -7.67 14.28
N PHE A 162 -5.34 -6.55 13.82
CA PHE A 162 -6.72 -6.13 14.02
C PHE A 162 -7.43 -6.11 12.68
N ARG A 163 -8.74 -6.35 12.74
CA ARG A 163 -9.63 -6.29 11.58
C ARG A 163 -10.75 -5.30 11.90
N TRP A 164 -10.82 -4.24 11.12
CA TRP A 164 -11.88 -3.24 11.18
C TRP A 164 -12.92 -3.52 10.10
N GLU A 165 -14.18 -3.70 10.48
CA GLU A 165 -15.32 -3.82 9.57
C GLU A 165 -15.86 -2.43 9.22
N THR A 166 -15.81 -2.07 7.94
CA THR A 166 -16.06 -0.68 7.50
C THR A 166 -17.54 -0.28 7.55
N GLU A 167 -18.46 -1.23 7.48
CA GLU A 167 -19.90 -0.97 7.55
C GLU A 167 -20.40 -0.80 8.99
N THR A 168 -19.98 -1.68 9.88
CA THR A 168 -20.46 -1.70 11.27
C THR A 168 -19.61 -0.83 12.21
N GLY A 169 -18.39 -0.48 11.79
CA GLY A 169 -17.40 0.18 12.65
C GLY A 169 -16.72 -0.78 13.63
N ARG A 170 -17.13 -2.06 13.69
CA ARG A 170 -16.62 -3.01 14.66
C ARG A 170 -15.16 -3.34 14.39
N THR A 171 -14.35 -3.34 15.44
CA THR A 171 -12.96 -3.77 15.37
C THR A 171 -12.76 -5.05 16.16
N GLU A 172 -12.06 -6.01 15.59
CA GLU A 172 -11.77 -7.31 16.20
C GLU A 172 -10.27 -7.55 16.27
N ASP A 173 -9.81 -7.99 17.43
CA ASP A 173 -8.45 -8.47 17.63
C ASP A 173 -8.31 -9.90 17.08
N LYS A 174 -7.42 -10.10 16.11
CA LYS A 174 -7.10 -11.40 15.52
C LYS A 174 -5.86 -12.05 16.16
N GLY A 175 -5.28 -11.40 17.17
CA GLY A 175 -4.20 -11.92 17.98
C GLY A 175 -2.81 -11.56 17.44
N PRO A 176 -1.75 -12.15 18.04
CA PRO A 176 -0.38 -11.91 17.64
C PRO A 176 -0.11 -12.44 16.23
N ILE A 177 0.68 -11.69 15.46
CA ILE A 177 1.10 -12.05 14.12
C ILE A 177 2.62 -11.91 13.97
N ASN A 178 3.23 -12.86 13.27
CA ASN A 178 4.63 -12.73 12.90
C ASN A 178 4.72 -11.86 11.63
N LEU A 179 5.38 -10.71 11.75
CA LEU A 179 5.45 -9.74 10.65
C LEU A 179 6.09 -10.32 9.40
N ARG A 180 7.15 -11.14 9.53
CA ARG A 180 7.74 -11.86 8.40
C ARG A 180 6.68 -12.72 7.74
N GLN A 181 5.89 -13.40 8.56
CA GLN A 181 4.74 -14.16 8.12
C GLN A 181 3.59 -13.32 7.57
N THR A 182 3.32 -12.06 7.91
CA THR A 182 2.35 -11.23 7.11
C THR A 182 2.86 -11.00 5.69
N TRP A 183 4.17 -10.76 5.51
CA TRP A 183 4.78 -10.73 4.18
C TRP A 183 4.83 -12.11 3.49
N TYR A 184 4.61 -13.20 4.22
CA TYR A 184 4.46 -14.57 3.70
C TYR A 184 3.03 -15.15 3.76
N HIS A 185 2.06 -14.52 4.41
CA HIS A 185 0.62 -14.88 4.57
C HIS A 185 -0.26 -13.93 3.75
N THR A 186 0.35 -12.86 3.25
CA THR A 186 0.11 -12.46 1.86
C THR A 186 0.24 -13.65 0.89
N LYS A 187 0.58 -14.91 1.26
CA LYS A 187 0.30 -16.10 0.43
C LYS A 187 -1.19 -16.42 0.24
N VAL A 188 -2.12 -15.88 1.04
CA VAL A 188 -3.55 -15.92 0.67
C VAL A 188 -3.87 -14.87 -0.42
N PHE A 189 -3.05 -13.81 -0.55
CA PHE A 189 -3.37 -12.61 -1.36
C PHE A 189 -2.29 -12.15 -2.38
N LYS A 190 -1.17 -12.87 -2.53
CA LYS A 190 -0.11 -12.61 -3.52
C LYS A 190 -0.35 -13.32 -4.84
N TYR A 191 -1.27 -14.28 -4.88
CA TYR A 191 -1.40 -15.20 -6.00
C TYR A 191 -2.56 -14.92 -6.96
N ALA A 192 -3.18 -13.73 -6.88
CA ALA A 192 -4.12 -13.29 -7.91
C ALA A 192 -3.51 -12.33 -8.95
N ASN A 193 -2.38 -11.66 -8.68
CA ASN A 193 -1.88 -10.60 -9.60
C ASN A 193 -0.35 -10.38 -9.61
N SER A 194 0.49 -11.35 -9.20
CA SER A 194 1.94 -11.24 -9.42
C SER A 194 2.41 -12.28 -10.44
N MET A 195 2.51 -11.82 -11.69
CA MET A 195 3.42 -12.25 -12.75
C MET A 195 3.98 -13.69 -12.65
N ALA A 196 3.67 -14.48 -13.68
CA ALA A 196 4.35 -15.72 -14.00
C ALA A 196 5.87 -15.62 -13.72
N ARG A 197 6.42 -16.66 -13.05
CA ARG A 197 7.85 -16.87 -12.75
C ARG A 197 8.74 -15.74 -13.26
N VAL A 198 9.21 -14.86 -12.37
CA VAL A 198 10.28 -13.89 -12.67
C VAL A 198 11.35 -14.63 -13.47
N PRO A 199 11.57 -14.30 -14.76
CA PRO A 199 12.61 -14.93 -15.54
C PRO A 199 13.92 -14.68 -14.82
N GLN A 200 14.75 -15.72 -14.64
CA GLN A 200 16.09 -15.52 -14.10
C GLN A 200 16.78 -14.42 -14.90
N ILE A 201 17.30 -13.40 -14.20
CA ILE A 201 18.22 -12.45 -14.81
C ILE A 201 19.46 -13.28 -15.15
N LEU A 202 19.54 -13.74 -16.40
CA LEU A 202 20.75 -14.31 -16.92
C LEU A 202 21.75 -13.16 -16.98
N ASN A 203 22.83 -13.28 -16.20
CA ASN A 203 23.96 -12.36 -16.25
C ASN A 203 24.53 -12.36 -17.67
N GLY A 204 24.02 -11.46 -18.51
CA GLY A 204 24.56 -11.12 -19.82
C GLY A 204 25.28 -9.79 -19.70
N THR A 205 26.57 -9.82 -19.97
CA THR A 205 27.51 -8.68 -20.03
C THR A 205 26.95 -7.48 -20.78
N PHE A 206 27.16 -6.30 -20.18
CA PHE A 206 26.96 -4.97 -20.73
C PHE A 206 27.61 -4.77 -22.11
#